data_AF-A0A0B6YUU6-F1
#
_entry.id   AF-A0A0B6YUU6-F1
#
_cell.length_a   1.000
_cell.length_b   1.000
_cell.length_c   1.000
_cell.angle_alpha   90.00
_cell.angle_beta   90.00
_cell.angle_gamma   90.00
#
_symmetry.space_group_name_H-M   'P 1'
#
loop_
_entity.id
_entity.type
_entity.pdbx_description
1 polymer ?
#
loop_
_entity_poly.entity_id
_entity_poly.type
_entity_poly.pdbx_seq_one_letter_code
_entity_poly.pdbx_strand_id
1 'polypeptide(L)'
;PLKRPRTSDQSDLTQPLHVDVEIKREPAYTPQVEAISPILPQEDPANKVLREELLSNIDKVDRDMVNVEQQISKLKKKQAELLENKSKPQEEKSDDHELSYEPKHQSIAQIIYAENRKKAEAAHKIFEKLGPKIELPLYHQPSDTPVYHENIKKHKEFRARLILHLKRRNQARRIRERYLTERYDQLMQSWLKKTEKFENNSKRKAKDAKMREFYEKIFPEIKKLREEKESK
;
A
#
# COMPACT_ATOMS: atom_id res chain seq x y z
N PRO A 1 -28.93 -13.03 -21.25
CA PRO A 1 -29.50 -12.97 -19.88
C PRO A 1 -29.41 -11.54 -19.31
N LEU A 2 -30.60 -10.94 -19.16
CA LEU A 2 -31.03 -9.67 -18.54
C LEU A 2 -30.29 -8.35 -18.85
N LYS A 3 -31.04 -7.52 -19.57
CA LYS A 3 -30.78 -6.16 -20.07
C LYS A 3 -31.17 -5.10 -19.01
N ARG A 4 -30.39 -4.02 -18.93
CA ARG A 4 -30.84 -2.73 -18.33
C ARG A 4 -31.61 -1.94 -19.38
N PRO A 5 -32.75 -1.30 -19.08
CA PRO A 5 -33.39 -0.38 -19.99
C PRO A 5 -32.86 1.06 -19.82
N ARG A 6 -32.60 1.71 -20.95
CA ARG A 6 -32.63 3.17 -21.14
C ARG A 6 -34.02 3.54 -21.65
N THR A 7 -34.52 4.71 -21.27
CA THR A 7 -35.61 5.40 -21.98
C THR A 7 -35.27 6.88 -22.10
N SER A 8 -34.97 7.28 -23.34
CA SER A 8 -35.41 8.51 -24.01
C SER A 8 -36.94 8.65 -23.93
N ASP A 9 -37.66 9.73 -24.27
CA ASP A 9 -37.42 11.05 -24.83
C ASP A 9 -38.71 11.86 -24.61
N GLN A 10 -38.61 13.17 -24.85
CA GLN A 10 -39.63 14.22 -24.97
C GLN A 10 -41.10 13.87 -25.30
N SER A 11 -42.01 14.74 -24.82
CA SER A 11 -43.01 15.37 -25.70
C SER A 11 -43.46 16.74 -25.16
N ASP A 12 -43.14 17.79 -25.92
CA ASP A 12 -43.81 19.09 -25.90
C ASP A 12 -45.19 18.96 -26.53
N LEU A 13 -46.23 19.55 -25.93
CA LEU A 13 -47.50 19.88 -26.60
C LEU A 13 -48.20 21.05 -25.89
N THR A 14 -48.03 22.23 -26.45
CA THR A 14 -48.85 23.43 -26.25
C THR A 14 -50.16 23.34 -27.03
N GLN A 15 -51.30 23.65 -26.41
CA GLN A 15 -52.47 24.27 -27.07
C GLN A 15 -53.49 24.81 -26.04
N PRO A 16 -54.08 26.01 -26.26
CA PRO A 16 -55.04 26.64 -25.36
C PRO A 16 -56.50 26.36 -25.76
N LEU A 17 -57.41 26.34 -24.79
CA LEU A 17 -58.86 26.30 -25.04
C LEU A 17 -59.51 27.56 -24.45
N HIS A 18 -60.02 28.39 -25.36
CA HIS A 18 -60.86 29.56 -25.13
C HIS A 18 -62.32 29.09 -25.11
N VAL A 19 -63.12 29.49 -24.10
CA VAL A 19 -64.59 29.44 -24.16
C VAL A 19 -65.17 30.71 -23.53
N ASP A 20 -66.25 31.15 -24.15
CA ASP A 20 -66.80 32.49 -24.26
C ASP A 20 -67.34 33.15 -22.98
N VAL A 21 -67.25 34.48 -23.00
CA VAL A 21 -67.83 35.41 -22.04
C VAL A 21 -69.25 35.76 -22.49
N GLU A 22 -70.26 35.40 -21.68
CA GLU A 22 -71.61 35.97 -21.79
C GLU A 22 -71.84 36.93 -20.61
N ILE A 23 -71.81 38.23 -20.91
CA ILE A 23 -72.06 39.32 -19.97
C ILE A 23 -73.57 39.51 -19.84
N LYS A 24 -74.14 39.11 -18.71
CA LYS A 24 -75.42 39.63 -18.21
C LYS A 24 -75.15 40.57 -17.04
N ARG A 25 -75.26 41.87 -17.28
CA ARG A 25 -75.44 42.89 -16.24
C ARG A 25 -76.92 42.98 -15.92
N GLU A 26 -77.30 42.90 -14.64
CA GLU A 26 -78.42 43.57 -13.94
C GLU A 26 -78.55 42.95 -12.51
N PRO A 27 -79.18 43.63 -11.55
CA PRO A 27 -78.88 44.92 -10.94
C PRO A 27 -78.20 44.74 -9.55
N ALA A 28 -77.67 45.84 -9.00
CA ALA A 28 -77.07 45.86 -7.67
C ALA A 28 -78.08 45.44 -6.58
N TYR A 29 -77.92 44.22 -6.06
CA TYR A 29 -78.59 43.77 -4.85
C TYR A 29 -77.68 44.08 -3.66
N THR A 30 -78.04 45.07 -2.85
CA THR A 30 -77.43 45.34 -1.55
C THR A 30 -78.06 44.41 -0.52
N PRO A 31 -77.40 43.32 -0.09
CA PRO A 31 -77.94 42.48 0.97
C PRO A 31 -78.05 43.28 2.26
N GLN A 32 -79.23 43.26 2.89
CA GLN A 32 -79.40 43.74 4.26
C GLN A 32 -78.52 42.88 5.18
N VAL A 33 -77.64 43.56 5.93
CA VAL A 33 -76.76 42.95 6.91
C VAL A 33 -77.58 42.65 8.16
N GLU A 34 -78.18 41.46 8.22
CA GLU A 34 -78.51 40.87 9.51
C GLU A 34 -77.23 40.23 10.06
N ALA A 35 -76.77 40.75 11.20
CA ALA A 35 -75.57 40.29 11.88
C ALA A 35 -75.82 38.90 12.48
N ILE A 36 -75.54 37.85 11.71
CA ILE A 36 -75.35 36.50 12.26
C ILE A 36 -73.90 36.45 12.74
N SER A 37 -73.71 36.68 14.04
CA SER A 37 -72.43 36.46 14.72
C SER A 37 -71.86 35.10 14.32
N PRO A 38 -70.57 35.01 13.93
CA PRO A 38 -69.92 33.72 13.80
C PRO A 38 -69.98 33.01 15.15
N ILE A 39 -70.62 31.85 15.21
CA ILE A 39 -70.39 30.89 16.29
C ILE A 39 -68.95 30.43 16.09
N LEU A 40 -68.05 31.13 16.79
CA LEU A 40 -66.64 30.77 16.89
C LEU A 40 -66.60 29.35 17.50
N PRO A 41 -66.03 28.34 16.83
CA PRO A 41 -65.63 27.15 17.56
C PRO A 41 -64.68 27.67 18.63
N GLN A 42 -65.03 27.44 19.88
CA GLN A 42 -64.19 27.79 21.01
C GLN A 42 -62.87 27.06 20.79
N GLU A 43 -61.84 27.77 20.28
CA GLU A 43 -60.51 27.19 20.10
C GLU A 43 -60.07 26.73 21.49
N ASP A 44 -60.03 25.41 21.67
CA ASP A 44 -59.56 24.79 22.91
C ASP A 44 -58.24 25.46 23.31
N PRO A 45 -58.08 25.90 24.56
CA PRO A 45 -56.85 26.55 25.00
C PRO A 45 -55.61 25.68 24.74
N ALA A 46 -55.78 24.36 24.71
CA ALA A 46 -54.76 23.39 24.30
C ALA A 46 -54.33 23.53 22.83
N ASN A 47 -55.26 23.82 21.91
CA ASN A 47 -54.96 24.03 20.48
C ASN A 47 -54.26 25.37 20.22
N LYS A 48 -54.54 26.40 21.03
CA LYS A 48 -53.82 27.68 20.96
C LYS A 48 -52.37 27.52 21.41
N VAL A 49 -52.14 26.84 22.53
CA VAL A 49 -50.79 26.54 23.03
C VAL A 49 -50.01 25.69 22.03
N LEU A 50 -50.62 24.67 21.44
CA LEU A 50 -49.99 23.84 20.41
C LEU A 50 -49.64 24.63 19.14
N ARG A 51 -50.50 25.57 18.74
CA ARG A 51 -50.25 26.47 17.59
C ARG A 51 -49.09 27.42 17.86
N GLU A 52 -49.02 28.00 19.06
CA GLU A 52 -47.90 28.85 19.49
C GLU A 52 -46.58 28.06 19.61
N GLU A 53 -46.64 26.82 20.11
CA GLU A 53 -45.49 25.91 20.17
C GLU A 53 -44.99 25.53 18.76
N LEU A 54 -45.91 25.28 17.82
CA LEU A 54 -45.56 25.04 16.41
C LEU A 54 -44.89 26.27 15.76
N LEU A 55 -45.42 27.47 15.99
CA LEU A 55 -44.82 28.71 15.48
C LEU A 55 -43.42 28.94 16.08
N SER A 56 -43.26 28.71 17.39
CA SER A 56 -41.95 28.79 18.06
C SER A 56 -40.94 27.78 17.52
N ASN A 57 -41.40 26.56 17.21
CA ASN A 57 -40.58 25.53 16.59
C ASN A 57 -40.20 25.87 15.15
N ILE A 58 -41.12 26.46 14.36
CA ILE A 58 -40.83 26.97 13.02
C ILE A 58 -39.76 28.06 13.10
N ASP A 59 -39.93 29.05 13.98
CA ASP A 59 -38.94 30.12 14.17
C ASP A 59 -37.58 29.59 14.61
N LYS A 60 -37.55 28.49 15.37
CA LYS A 60 -36.31 27.82 15.76
C LYS A 60 -35.66 27.13 14.57
N VAL A 61 -36.43 26.41 13.76
CA VAL A 61 -35.93 25.76 12.54
C VAL A 61 -35.41 26.78 11.55
N ASP A 62 -36.07 27.93 11.39
CA ASP A 62 -35.62 29.00 10.51
C ASP A 62 -34.28 29.60 10.98
N ARG A 63 -34.12 29.80 12.29
CA ARG A 63 -32.81 30.21 12.86
C ARG A 63 -31.72 29.16 12.63
N ASP A 64 -32.05 27.89 12.81
CA ASP A 64 -31.11 26.78 12.59
C ASP A 64 -30.74 26.66 11.10
N MET A 65 -31.69 26.89 10.19
CA MET A 65 -31.47 26.95 8.75
C MET A 65 -30.46 28.04 8.40
N VAL A 66 -30.67 29.27 8.89
CA VAL A 66 -29.74 30.39 8.67
C VAL A 66 -28.35 30.07 9.22
N ASN A 67 -28.25 29.46 10.41
CA ASN A 67 -26.97 29.09 11.00
C ASN A 67 -26.23 28.04 10.18
N VAL A 68 -26.93 27.02 9.70
CA VAL A 68 -26.38 25.96 8.84
C VAL A 68 -25.96 26.53 7.48
N GLU A 69 -26.77 27.41 6.88
CA GLU A 69 -26.42 28.09 5.63
C GLU A 69 -25.16 28.95 5.77
N GLN A 70 -25.03 29.69 6.87
CA GLN A 70 -23.80 30.42 7.19
C GLN A 70 -22.60 29.49 7.36
N GLN A 71 -22.78 28.34 8.01
CA GLN A 71 -21.71 27.34 8.18
C GLN A 71 -21.30 26.72 6.84
N ILE A 72 -22.26 26.39 5.98
CA ILE A 72 -22.03 25.91 4.62
C ILE A 72 -21.27 26.97 3.81
N SER A 73 -21.66 28.24 3.88
CA SER A 73 -20.99 29.33 3.20
C SER A 73 -19.54 29.49 3.66
N LYS A 74 -19.28 29.45 4.98
CA LYS A 74 -17.93 29.46 5.55
C LYS A 74 -17.09 28.27 5.08
N LEU A 75 -17.66 27.06 5.10
CA LEU A 75 -16.97 25.84 4.65
C LEU A 75 -16.68 25.86 3.15
N LYS A 76 -17.62 26.34 2.31
CA LYS A 76 -17.41 26.53 0.87
C LYS A 76 -16.31 27.55 0.60
N LYS A 77 -16.28 28.68 1.33
CA LYS A 77 -15.21 29.67 1.23
C LYS A 77 -13.85 29.07 1.62
N LYS A 78 -13.79 28.32 2.72
CA LYS A 78 -12.57 27.62 3.15
C LYS A 78 -12.13 26.55 2.14
N GLN A 79 -13.07 25.82 1.55
CA GLN A 79 -12.77 24.84 0.51
C GLN A 79 -12.22 25.52 -0.76
N ALA A 80 -12.80 26.65 -1.17
CA ALA A 80 -12.31 27.44 -2.29
C ALA A 80 -10.90 27.97 -2.02
N GLU A 81 -10.63 28.49 -0.82
CA GLU A 81 -9.30 28.95 -0.40
C GLU A 81 -8.26 27.82 -0.39
N LEU A 82 -8.64 26.62 0.11
CA LEU A 82 -7.76 25.45 0.08
C LEU A 82 -7.49 24.96 -1.35
N LEU A 83 -8.46 25.06 -2.26
CA LEU A 83 -8.30 24.72 -3.67
C LEU A 83 -7.47 25.76 -4.42
N GLU A 84 -7.63 27.04 -4.10
CA GLU A 84 -6.82 28.14 -4.64
C GLU A 84 -5.36 28.01 -4.17
N ASN A 85 -5.13 27.72 -2.89
CA ASN A 85 -3.79 27.44 -2.35
C ASN A 85 -3.16 26.16 -2.90
N LYS A 86 -3.98 25.21 -3.38
CA LYS A 86 -3.51 23.97 -4.01
C LYS A 86 -3.29 24.10 -5.53
N SER A 87 -3.93 25.09 -6.16
CA SER A 87 -3.83 25.35 -7.61
C SER A 87 -2.86 26.47 -7.96
N LYS A 88 -2.56 27.37 -7.02
CA LYS A 88 -1.33 28.13 -7.04
C LYS A 88 -0.18 27.12 -6.88
N PRO A 89 0.83 27.10 -7.76
CA PRO A 89 2.11 26.49 -7.41
C PRO A 89 2.48 27.03 -6.03
N GLN A 90 3.00 26.20 -5.13
CA GLN A 90 3.67 26.70 -3.94
C GLN A 90 4.82 27.61 -4.42
N GLU A 91 4.54 28.89 -4.65
CA GLU A 91 5.49 29.91 -4.29
C GLU A 91 5.74 29.66 -2.82
N GLU A 92 7.00 29.35 -2.55
CA GLU A 92 7.57 29.18 -1.24
C GLU A 92 7.04 30.31 -0.36
N LYS A 93 6.05 30.00 0.48
CA LYS A 93 6.02 30.62 1.80
C LYS A 93 7.24 30.04 2.50
N SER A 94 8.40 30.62 2.19
CA SER A 94 9.36 30.91 3.22
C SER A 94 8.53 31.49 4.36
N ASP A 95 8.50 30.80 5.50
CA ASP A 95 8.36 31.48 6.78
C ASP A 95 9.59 32.39 6.92
N ASP A 96 9.62 33.42 6.07
CA ASP A 96 10.15 34.72 6.39
C ASP A 96 9.17 35.21 7.45
N HIS A 97 9.49 34.86 8.71
CA HIS A 97 9.63 35.99 9.61
C HIS A 97 10.54 36.98 8.90
N GLU A 98 9.93 37.97 8.24
CA GLU A 98 10.49 39.29 8.02
C GLU A 98 11.10 39.72 9.35
N LEU A 99 12.34 39.30 9.61
CA LEU A 99 13.21 40.00 10.52
C LEU A 99 13.50 41.30 9.79
N SER A 100 12.65 42.29 10.08
CA SER A 100 12.90 43.71 9.93
C SER A 100 14.39 43.96 9.69
N TYR A 101 14.73 44.23 8.43
CA TYR A 101 16.10 44.55 8.04
C TYR A 101 16.42 45.97 8.55
N GLU A 102 16.53 46.12 9.86
CA GLU A 102 17.33 47.18 10.43
C GLU A 102 18.81 46.77 10.35
N PRO A 103 19.69 47.63 9.81
CA PRO A 103 21.13 47.40 9.83
C PRO A 103 21.68 47.49 11.26
N LYS A 104 21.46 46.46 12.08
CA LYS A 104 22.15 46.29 13.36
C LYS A 104 23.31 45.33 13.18
N HIS A 105 24.40 45.59 13.91
CA HIS A 105 25.60 44.76 13.96
C HIS A 105 25.24 43.29 14.26
N GLN A 106 25.04 42.49 13.21
CA GLN A 106 24.75 41.07 13.36
C GLN A 106 25.97 40.41 13.99
N SER A 107 25.73 39.57 14.99
CA SER A 107 26.79 38.76 15.57
C SER A 107 27.43 37.91 14.49
N ILE A 108 28.74 37.69 14.56
CA ILE A 108 29.49 36.82 13.63
C ILE A 108 28.79 35.47 13.48
N ALA A 109 28.22 34.92 14.56
CA ALA A 109 27.45 33.69 14.53
C ALA A 109 26.18 33.79 13.67
N GLN A 110 25.45 34.91 13.72
CA GLN A 110 24.24 35.13 12.90
C GLN A 110 24.58 35.21 11.42
N ILE A 111 25.68 35.89 11.08
CA ILE A 111 26.18 35.97 9.70
C ILE A 111 26.53 34.56 9.19
N ILE A 112 27.25 33.77 9.99
CA ILE A 112 27.62 32.39 9.64
C ILE A 112 26.36 31.52 9.46
N TYR A 113 25.36 31.61 10.35
CA TYR A 113 24.12 30.84 10.20
C TYR A 113 23.32 31.24 8.95
N ALA A 114 23.20 32.54 8.66
CA ALA A 114 22.53 33.03 7.46
C ALA A 114 23.24 32.56 6.19
N GLU A 115 24.56 32.64 6.15
CA GLU A 115 25.36 32.18 5.02
C GLU A 115 25.27 30.66 4.85
N ASN A 116 25.32 29.90 5.94
CA ASN A 116 25.14 28.45 5.92
C ASN A 116 23.75 28.05 5.42
N ARG A 117 22.70 28.76 5.83
CA ARG A 117 21.33 28.51 5.35
C ARG A 117 21.24 28.73 3.84
N LYS A 118 21.76 29.85 3.34
CA LYS A 118 21.81 30.15 1.89
C LYS A 118 22.62 29.12 1.11
N LYS A 119 23.77 28.68 1.65
CA LYS A 119 24.61 27.63 1.03
C LYS A 119 23.91 26.26 1.03
N ALA A 120 23.23 25.90 2.11
CA ALA A 120 22.46 24.66 2.20
C ALA A 120 21.30 24.66 1.21
N GLU A 121 20.52 25.73 1.15
CA GLU A 121 19.43 25.90 0.18
C GLU A 121 19.94 25.78 -1.27
N ALA A 122 21.06 26.44 -1.60
CA ALA A 122 21.67 26.32 -2.92
C ALA A 122 22.10 24.89 -3.26
N ALA A 123 22.69 24.17 -2.29
CA ALA A 123 23.06 22.77 -2.47
C ALA A 123 21.83 21.88 -2.67
N HIS A 124 20.76 22.07 -1.91
CA HIS A 124 19.51 21.32 -2.06
C HIS A 124 18.81 21.63 -3.39
N LYS A 125 18.87 22.88 -3.86
CA LYS A 125 18.32 23.31 -5.16
C LYS A 125 18.95 22.58 -6.35
N ILE A 126 20.23 22.18 -6.25
CA ILE A 126 20.88 21.36 -7.29
C ILE A 126 20.16 20.00 -7.44
N PHE A 127 19.69 19.42 -6.33
CA PHE A 127 19.03 18.12 -6.32
C PHE A 127 17.51 18.18 -6.55
N GLU A 128 16.92 19.36 -6.64
CA GLU A 128 15.47 19.55 -6.82
C GLU A 128 14.94 18.83 -8.08
N LYS A 129 15.75 18.76 -9.14
CA LYS A 129 15.41 18.06 -10.40
C LYS A 129 15.76 16.56 -10.39
N LEU A 130 16.44 16.07 -9.35
CA LEU A 130 17.04 14.73 -9.30
C LEU A 130 16.33 13.79 -8.32
N GLY A 131 15.04 13.98 -8.09
CA GLY A 131 14.25 13.05 -7.31
C GLY A 131 12.91 13.62 -6.86
N PRO A 132 12.17 12.87 -6.02
CA PRO A 132 11.01 13.40 -5.32
C PRO A 132 11.41 14.60 -4.44
N LYS A 133 10.52 15.59 -4.33
CA LYS A 133 10.73 16.71 -3.41
C LYS A 133 10.81 16.18 -1.98
N ILE A 134 11.91 16.51 -1.30
CA ILE A 134 12.17 16.12 0.08
C ILE A 134 12.03 17.38 0.94
N GLU A 135 11.11 17.35 1.89
CA GLU A 135 11.01 18.40 2.91
C GLU A 135 12.10 18.19 3.96
N LEU A 136 12.80 19.27 4.30
CA LEU A 136 13.88 19.28 5.28
C LEU A 136 13.39 19.91 6.59
N PRO A 137 13.85 19.43 7.77
CA PRO A 137 14.78 18.33 7.99
C PRO A 137 14.20 16.95 7.61
N LEU A 138 14.98 16.14 6.89
CA LEU A 138 14.50 14.86 6.32
C LEU A 138 14.12 13.81 7.38
N TYR A 139 14.79 13.82 8.54
CA TYR A 139 14.46 12.93 9.66
C TYR A 139 14.83 13.57 10.99
N HIS A 140 13.99 13.38 12.00
CA HIS A 140 14.32 13.63 13.40
C HIS A 140 14.76 12.32 14.09
N GLN A 141 14.29 11.16 13.60
CA GLN A 141 14.71 9.81 13.95
C GLN A 141 14.64 8.87 12.72
N PRO A 142 15.39 7.74 12.69
CA PRO A 142 15.44 6.85 11.51
C PRO A 142 14.10 6.26 11.04
N SER A 143 13.08 6.25 11.90
CA SER A 143 11.73 5.76 11.58
C SER A 143 10.87 6.74 10.79
N ASP A 144 11.24 8.02 10.74
CA ASP A 144 10.36 9.10 10.26
C ASP A 144 10.10 9.03 8.76
N THR A 145 10.96 8.33 8.02
CA THR A 145 10.79 8.17 6.58
C THR A 145 9.67 7.17 6.27
N PRO A 146 8.71 7.50 5.38
CA PRO A 146 7.64 6.56 4.99
C PRO A 146 8.19 5.26 4.38
N VAL A 147 9.34 5.33 3.72
CA VAL A 147 10.08 4.20 3.15
C VAL A 147 10.44 3.15 4.22
N TYR A 148 10.73 3.56 5.46
CA TYR A 148 11.03 2.63 6.56
C TYR A 148 9.84 1.70 6.84
N HIS A 149 8.65 2.28 6.99
CA HIS A 149 7.41 1.55 7.23
C HIS A 149 7.00 0.67 6.05
N GLU A 150 7.17 1.18 4.82
CA GLU A 150 6.94 0.39 3.61
C GLU A 150 7.86 -0.83 3.54
N ASN A 151 9.14 -0.66 3.85
CA ASN A 151 10.11 -1.75 3.82
C ASN A 151 9.79 -2.83 4.86
N ILE A 152 9.36 -2.43 6.06
CA ILE A 152 8.88 -3.38 7.09
C ILE A 152 7.68 -4.16 6.56
N LYS A 153 6.69 -3.48 5.96
CA LYS A 153 5.49 -4.12 5.40
C LYS A 153 5.85 -5.07 4.26
N LYS A 154 6.64 -4.62 3.29
CA LYS A 154 7.14 -5.41 2.16
C LYS A 154 7.93 -6.63 2.65
N HIS A 155 8.80 -6.46 3.65
CA HIS A 155 9.54 -7.57 4.25
C HIS A 155 8.60 -8.59 4.90
N LYS A 156 7.61 -8.14 5.69
CA LYS A 156 6.64 -9.00 6.37
C LYS A 156 5.88 -9.89 5.36
N GLU A 157 5.45 -9.31 4.25
CA GLU A 157 4.74 -10.03 3.18
C GLU A 157 5.67 -10.95 2.35
N PHE A 158 6.92 -10.55 2.13
CA PHE A 158 7.86 -11.30 1.30
C PHE A 158 8.56 -12.44 2.05
N ARG A 159 8.84 -12.26 3.35
CA ARG A 159 9.66 -13.17 4.17
C ARG A 159 9.18 -14.62 4.12
N ALA A 160 7.87 -14.86 4.20
CA ALA A 160 7.32 -16.21 4.15
C ALA A 160 7.61 -16.91 2.82
N ARG A 161 7.47 -16.19 1.69
CA ARG A 161 7.78 -16.69 0.35
C ARG A 161 9.26 -17.00 0.18
N LEU A 162 10.13 -16.12 0.68
CA LEU A 162 11.58 -16.33 0.66
C LEU A 162 11.99 -17.56 1.47
N ILE A 163 11.49 -17.70 2.69
CA ILE A 163 11.79 -18.87 3.55
C ILE A 163 11.34 -20.16 2.87
N LEU A 164 10.13 -20.17 2.28
CA LEU A 164 9.61 -21.35 1.58
C LEU A 164 10.48 -21.71 0.37
N HIS A 165 10.91 -20.72 -0.42
CA HIS A 165 11.81 -20.93 -1.55
C HIS A 165 13.15 -21.54 -1.08
N LEU A 166 13.76 -20.98 -0.04
CA LEU A 166 15.03 -21.47 0.51
C LEU A 166 14.90 -22.89 1.07
N LYS A 167 13.78 -23.21 1.76
CA LYS A 167 13.49 -24.57 2.23
C LYS A 167 13.40 -25.56 1.08
N ARG A 168 12.64 -25.24 0.02
CA ARG A 168 12.52 -26.09 -1.19
C ARG A 168 13.88 -26.29 -1.86
N ARG A 169 14.66 -25.21 -2.02
CA ARG A 169 16.01 -25.27 -2.59
C ARG A 169 16.95 -26.14 -1.77
N ASN A 170 16.90 -26.03 -0.44
CA ASN A 170 17.73 -26.83 0.46
C ASN A 170 17.30 -28.31 0.45
N GLN A 171 16.00 -28.60 0.41
CA GLN A 171 15.50 -29.96 0.26
C GLN A 171 15.96 -30.60 -1.06
N ALA A 172 15.83 -29.88 -2.18
CA ALA A 172 16.32 -30.36 -3.48
C ALA A 172 17.84 -30.64 -3.45
N ARG A 173 18.61 -29.77 -2.81
CA ARG A 173 20.05 -29.98 -2.59
C ARG A 173 20.31 -31.24 -1.78
N ARG A 174 19.65 -31.42 -0.62
CA ARG A 174 19.80 -32.61 0.23
C ARG A 174 19.42 -33.91 -0.48
N ILE A 175 18.37 -33.90 -1.30
CA ILE A 175 17.98 -35.06 -2.11
C ILE A 175 19.08 -35.39 -3.12
N ARG A 176 19.61 -34.39 -3.83
CA ARG A 176 20.71 -34.57 -4.78
C ARG A 176 21.97 -35.10 -4.12
N GLU A 177 22.37 -34.51 -3.00
CA GLU A 177 23.53 -34.94 -2.21
C GLU A 177 23.37 -36.38 -1.76
N ARG A 178 22.22 -36.74 -1.18
CA ARG A 178 21.92 -38.11 -0.78
C ARG A 178 22.03 -39.09 -1.96
N TYR A 179 21.41 -38.76 -3.08
CA TYR A 179 21.48 -39.58 -4.30
C TYR A 179 22.92 -39.79 -4.76
N LEU A 180 23.75 -38.75 -4.74
CA LEU A 180 25.15 -38.86 -5.14
C LEU A 180 25.95 -39.75 -4.19
N THR A 181 25.76 -39.60 -2.88
CA THR A 181 26.41 -40.45 -1.88
C THR A 181 25.99 -41.91 -2.05
N GLU A 182 24.69 -42.20 -2.09
CA GLU A 182 24.19 -43.56 -2.28
C GLU A 182 24.67 -44.17 -3.60
N ARG A 183 24.69 -43.38 -4.68
CA ARG A 183 25.19 -43.82 -5.98
C ARG A 183 26.68 -44.14 -5.95
N TYR A 184 27.47 -43.30 -5.27
CA TYR A 184 28.89 -43.54 -5.08
C TYR A 184 29.13 -44.82 -4.28
N ASP A 185 28.41 -45.03 -3.18
CA ASP A 185 28.55 -46.23 -2.35
C ASP A 185 28.23 -47.49 -3.14
N GLN A 186 27.18 -47.47 -3.96
CA GLN A 186 26.84 -48.58 -4.86
C GLN A 186 27.94 -48.86 -5.89
N LEU A 187 28.49 -47.81 -6.51
CA LEU A 187 29.57 -47.96 -7.49
C LEU A 187 30.85 -48.47 -6.83
N MET A 188 31.18 -47.97 -5.64
CA MET A 188 32.33 -48.41 -4.85
C MET A 188 32.19 -49.88 -4.48
N GLN A 189 31.03 -50.31 -3.98
CA GLN A 189 30.78 -51.72 -3.70
C GLN A 189 30.87 -52.60 -4.95
N SER A 190 30.36 -52.14 -6.09
CA SER A 190 30.46 -52.85 -7.36
C SER A 190 31.93 -53.00 -7.80
N TRP A 191 32.70 -51.93 -7.67
CA TRP A 191 34.13 -51.93 -7.98
C TRP A 191 34.90 -52.87 -7.04
N LEU A 192 34.70 -52.79 -5.72
CA LEU A 192 35.33 -53.67 -4.74
C LEU A 192 35.04 -55.14 -5.05
N LYS A 193 33.78 -55.50 -5.33
CA LYS A 193 33.40 -56.86 -5.75
C LYS A 193 34.10 -57.29 -7.04
N LYS A 194 34.31 -56.37 -7.99
CA LYS A 194 35.01 -56.67 -9.25
C LYS A 194 36.50 -56.88 -9.01
N THR A 195 37.12 -56.04 -8.17
CA THR A 195 38.53 -56.16 -7.76
C THR A 195 38.77 -57.46 -7.02
N GLU A 196 37.93 -57.79 -6.03
CA GLU A 196 38.01 -59.04 -5.29
C GLU A 196 37.87 -60.26 -6.22
N LYS A 197 36.91 -60.24 -7.16
CA LYS A 197 36.78 -61.31 -8.17
C LYS A 197 38.01 -61.44 -9.07
N PHE A 198 38.63 -60.32 -9.42
CA PHE A 198 39.83 -60.30 -10.26
C PHE A 198 41.06 -60.83 -9.52
N GLU A 199 41.24 -60.46 -8.25
CA GLU A 199 42.32 -60.94 -7.38
C GLU A 199 42.13 -62.40 -6.98
N ASN A 200 40.89 -62.82 -6.69
CA ASN A 200 40.54 -64.20 -6.33
C ASN A 200 40.30 -65.12 -7.54
N ASN A 201 40.68 -64.69 -8.74
CA ASN A 201 40.55 -65.53 -9.93
C ASN A 201 41.41 -66.81 -9.79
N SER A 202 40.74 -67.95 -9.62
CA SER A 202 41.39 -69.25 -9.41
C SER A 202 42.35 -69.63 -10.55
N LYS A 203 41.99 -69.35 -11.82
CA LYS A 203 42.88 -69.62 -12.96
C LYS A 203 44.15 -68.79 -12.91
N ARG A 204 44.03 -67.51 -12.53
CA ARG A 204 45.18 -66.62 -12.34
C ARG A 204 46.04 -67.07 -11.18
N LYS A 205 45.45 -67.31 -10.00
CA LYS A 205 46.16 -67.81 -8.81
C LYS A 205 46.90 -69.12 -9.10
N ALA A 206 46.28 -70.05 -9.80
CA ALA A 206 46.92 -71.31 -10.19
C ALA A 206 48.07 -71.10 -11.18
N LYS A 207 47.91 -70.20 -12.17
CA LYS A 207 49.00 -69.84 -13.10
C LYS A 207 50.16 -69.18 -12.37
N ASP A 208 49.87 -68.22 -11.49
CA ASP A 208 50.88 -67.50 -10.71
C ASP A 208 51.59 -68.43 -9.72
N ALA A 209 50.88 -69.41 -9.13
CA ALA A 209 51.47 -70.46 -8.29
C ALA A 209 52.40 -71.37 -9.09
N LYS A 210 51.98 -71.86 -10.27
CA LYS A 210 52.84 -72.67 -11.14
C LYS A 210 54.08 -71.91 -11.61
N MET A 211 53.92 -70.63 -11.97
CA MET A 211 55.05 -69.77 -12.36
C MET A 211 55.99 -69.56 -11.17
N ARG A 212 55.46 -69.32 -9.97
CA ARG A 212 56.25 -69.20 -8.74
C ARG A 212 57.05 -70.46 -8.46
N GLU A 213 56.42 -71.63 -8.46
CA GLU A 213 57.10 -72.93 -8.26
C GLU A 213 58.19 -73.18 -9.30
N PHE A 214 57.94 -72.82 -10.57
CA PHE A 214 58.94 -72.91 -11.62
C PHE A 214 60.17 -72.03 -11.32
N TYR A 215 59.96 -70.76 -10.96
CA TYR A 215 61.07 -69.86 -10.62
C TYR A 215 61.81 -70.27 -9.35
N GLU A 216 61.11 -70.73 -8.31
CA GLU A 216 61.74 -71.23 -7.07
C GLU A 216 62.59 -72.49 -7.32
N LYS A 217 62.23 -73.31 -8.31
CA LYS A 217 63.03 -74.47 -8.73
C LYS A 217 64.30 -74.08 -9.49
N ILE A 218 64.23 -73.04 -10.33
CA ILE A 218 65.38 -72.55 -11.11
C ILE A 218 66.30 -71.67 -10.25
N PHE A 219 65.75 -70.94 -9.28
CA PHE A 219 66.47 -70.00 -8.41
C PHE A 219 66.17 -70.28 -6.93
N PRO A 220 66.88 -71.25 -6.32
CA PRO A 220 66.66 -71.63 -4.93
C PRO A 220 66.87 -70.50 -3.92
N GLU A 221 67.72 -69.49 -4.23
CA GLU A 221 67.91 -68.32 -3.35
C GLU A 221 66.61 -67.52 -3.15
N ILE A 222 65.74 -67.45 -4.18
CA ILE A 222 64.46 -66.73 -4.11
C ILE A 222 63.52 -67.40 -3.11
N LYS A 223 63.49 -68.73 -3.10
CA LYS A 223 62.68 -69.52 -2.15
C LYS A 223 63.15 -69.29 -0.71
N LYS A 224 64.46 -69.35 -0.48
CA LYS A 224 65.07 -69.15 0.84
C LYS A 224 64.77 -67.75 1.41
N LEU A 225 64.85 -66.71 0.59
CA LEU A 225 64.51 -65.33 0.99
C LEU A 225 63.03 -65.15 1.35
N ARG A 226 62.12 -65.88 0.68
CA ARG A 226 60.69 -65.87 1.02
C ARG A 226 60.45 -66.54 2.37
N GLU A 227 60.99 -67.75 2.57
CA GLU A 227 60.84 -68.49 3.81
C GLU A 227 61.41 -67.70 5.01
N GLU A 228 62.55 -67.04 4.84
CA GLU A 228 63.16 -66.18 5.87
C GLU A 228 62.33 -64.92 6.17
N LYS A 229 61.62 -64.38 5.16
CA LYS A 229 60.72 -63.23 5.33
C LYS A 229 59.37 -63.62 5.93
N GLU A 230 58.83 -64.80 5.62
CA GLU A 230 57.57 -65.31 6.17
C GLU A 230 57.74 -65.91 7.57
N SER A 231 58.96 -66.30 7.94
CA SER A 231 59.30 -66.80 9.28
C SER A 231 59.66 -65.70 10.28
N LYS A 232 59.64 -64.43 9.88
CA LYS A 232 59.84 -63.22 10.70
C LYS A 232 58.52 -62.51 10.94
#